data_AF-A0A7C1RLG9-F1
#
_entry.id   AF-A0A7C1RLG9-F1
#
_cell.length_a   1.000
_cell.length_b   1.000
_cell.length_c   1.000
_cell.angle_alpha   90.00
_cell.angle_beta   90.00
_cell.angle_gamma   90.00
#
_symmetry.space_group_name_H-M   'P 1'
#
loop_
_entity.id
_entity.type
_entity.pdbx_description
1 polymer ?
#
loop_
_entity_poly.entity_id
_entity_poly.type
_entity_poly.pdbx_seq_one_letter_code
_entity_poly.pdbx_strand_id
1 'polypeptide(L)'
;MNKQSNKQRSISFRLLLVIVVPLIIIGLNSTGTLERLSLLGYDWLFTLRGKTPANNAIFLVKQDEASTDFYNVRLSDWPRSYHARLVRKLSGAGADLIVFDYDFSRPTTIEEDTAFARAIADAGNVILANRLLPSGEIAQPIPAFTDGSLGEGFFDTV
;
A
#
# COMPACT_ATOMS: atom_id res chain seq x y z
N MET A 1 1.53 16.29 63.62
CA MET A 1 0.37 16.68 62.80
C MET A 1 0.71 16.90 61.31
N ASN A 2 1.64 16.13 60.70
CA ASN A 2 2.23 16.47 59.36
C ASN A 2 2.11 15.37 58.28
N LYS A 3 1.42 14.25 58.55
CA LYS A 3 1.31 13.12 57.59
C LYS A 3 0.13 13.27 56.61
N GLN A 4 -0.95 13.95 57.01
CA GLN A 4 -2.17 14.11 56.20
C GLN A 4 -1.97 15.07 55.01
N SER A 5 -1.28 16.21 55.21
CA SER A 5 -1.06 17.19 54.12
C SER A 5 -0.10 16.70 53.03
N ASN A 6 0.91 15.89 53.40
CA ASN A 6 1.87 15.35 52.44
C ASN A 6 1.25 14.26 51.55
N LYS A 7 0.34 13.46 52.13
CA LYS A 7 -0.45 12.46 51.38
C LYS A 7 -1.40 13.14 50.38
N GLN A 8 -2.09 14.19 50.79
CA GLN A 8 -3.00 14.96 49.92
C GLN A 8 -2.25 15.66 48.78
N ARG A 9 -1.08 16.27 49.05
CA ARG A 9 -0.19 16.85 48.03
C ARG A 9 0.28 15.81 47.00
N SER A 10 0.62 14.61 47.44
CA SER A 10 1.05 13.53 46.54
C SER A 10 -0.07 13.03 45.62
N ILE A 11 -1.33 13.02 46.09
CA ILE A 11 -2.48 12.60 45.30
C ILE A 11 -2.84 13.68 44.27
N SER A 12 -2.89 14.95 44.68
CA SER A 12 -3.15 16.07 43.75
C SER A 12 -2.09 16.17 42.65
N PHE A 13 -0.81 15.94 43.00
CA PHE A 13 0.27 15.92 42.02
C PHE A 13 0.13 14.77 41.01
N ARG A 14 -0.26 13.57 41.47
CA ARG A 14 -0.52 12.43 40.59
C ARG A 14 -1.70 12.71 39.64
N LEU A 15 -2.80 13.27 40.15
CA LEU A 15 -3.96 13.64 39.34
C LEU A 15 -3.62 14.69 38.29
N LEU A 16 -2.79 15.67 38.64
CA LEU A 16 -2.30 16.68 37.70
C LEU A 16 -1.47 16.04 36.57
N LEU A 17 -0.57 15.12 36.90
CA LEU A 17 0.22 14.37 35.90
C LEU A 17 -0.67 13.58 34.93
N VAL A 18 -1.73 12.94 35.43
CA VAL A 18 -2.68 12.17 34.59
C VAL A 18 -3.39 13.06 33.58
N ILE A 19 -3.57 14.35 33.83
CA ILE A 19 -4.23 15.28 32.90
C ILE A 19 -3.20 15.96 31.97
N VAL A 20 -2.08 16.39 32.54
CA VAL A 20 -1.06 17.15 31.79
C VAL A 20 -0.37 16.30 30.75
N VAL A 21 -0.05 15.03 31.06
CA VAL A 21 0.66 14.15 30.12
C VAL A 21 -0.17 13.87 28.85
N PRO A 22 -1.45 13.47 28.92
CA PRO A 22 -2.29 13.33 27.74
C PRO A 22 -2.45 14.63 26.96
N LEU A 23 -2.61 15.78 27.64
CA LEU A 23 -2.74 17.07 26.95
C LEU A 23 -1.47 17.43 26.16
N ILE A 24 -0.29 17.15 26.72
CA ILE A 24 0.99 17.32 26.02
C ILE A 24 1.06 16.36 24.82
N ILE A 25 0.71 15.09 24.99
CA ILE A 25 0.72 14.11 23.90
C ILE A 25 -0.23 14.53 22.78
N ILE A 26 -1.45 14.94 23.11
CA ILE A 26 -2.45 15.44 22.14
C ILE A 26 -1.91 16.69 21.44
N GLY A 27 -1.32 17.62 22.19
CA GLY A 27 -0.69 18.82 21.64
C GLY A 27 0.42 18.50 20.65
N LEU A 28 1.37 17.64 21.04
CA LEU A 28 2.49 17.21 20.20
C LEU A 28 2.07 16.37 18.99
N ASN A 29 0.97 15.61 19.13
CA ASN A 29 0.39 14.86 18.02
C ASN A 29 -0.26 15.80 17.00
N SER A 30 -0.99 16.82 17.48
CA SER A 30 -1.66 17.79 16.59
C SER A 30 -0.69 18.60 15.73
N THR A 31 0.56 18.76 16.18
CA THR A 31 1.64 19.43 15.43
C THR A 31 2.48 18.49 14.56
N GLY A 32 2.16 17.18 14.54
CA GLY A 32 2.92 16.17 13.80
C GLY A 32 4.33 15.90 14.37
N THR A 33 4.63 16.38 15.58
CA THR A 33 5.98 16.25 16.17
C THR A 33 6.30 14.79 16.54
N LEU A 34 5.31 14.06 17.06
CA LEU A 34 5.47 12.64 17.39
C LEU A 34 5.71 11.78 16.14
N GLU A 35 5.04 12.10 15.04
CA GLU A 35 5.23 11.44 13.75
C GLU A 35 6.65 11.70 13.19
N ARG A 36 7.15 12.92 13.27
CA ARG A 36 8.54 13.20 12.85
C ARG A 36 9.55 12.41 13.66
N LEU A 37 9.33 12.28 14.98
CA LEU A 37 10.20 11.47 15.85
C LEU A 37 10.12 9.98 15.51
N SER A 38 8.93 9.47 15.18
CA SER A 38 8.80 8.06 14.77
C SER A 38 9.49 7.81 13.44
N LEU A 39 9.35 8.70 12.45
CA LEU A 39 10.04 8.61 11.16
C LEU A 39 11.57 8.63 11.32
N LEU A 40 12.11 9.52 12.16
CA LEU A 40 13.54 9.52 12.49
C LEU A 40 13.99 8.22 13.14
N GLY A 41 13.16 7.66 14.03
CA GLY A 41 13.40 6.35 14.63
C GLY A 41 13.47 5.24 13.57
N TYR A 42 12.55 5.25 12.58
CA TYR A 42 12.58 4.32 11.46
C TYR A 42 13.86 4.47 10.63
N ASP A 43 14.25 5.70 10.27
CA ASP A 43 15.48 5.95 9.52
C ASP A 43 16.71 5.41 10.25
N TRP A 44 16.76 5.58 11.57
CA TRP A 44 17.82 5.01 12.41
C TRP A 44 17.82 3.48 12.38
N LEU A 45 16.65 2.84 12.51
CA LEU A 45 16.54 1.39 12.43
C LEU A 45 16.97 0.85 11.07
N PHE A 46 16.60 1.51 9.96
CA PHE A 46 17.05 1.13 8.62
C PHE A 46 18.56 1.31 8.44
N THR A 47 19.11 2.39 9.00
CA THR A 47 20.55 2.65 8.98
C THR A 47 21.31 1.58 9.78
N LEU A 48 20.82 1.22 10.97
CA LEU A 48 21.40 0.19 11.83
C LEU A 48 21.31 -1.21 11.21
N ARG A 49 20.19 -1.53 10.54
CA ARG A 49 20.04 -2.78 9.79
C ARG A 49 21.07 -2.91 8.67
N GLY A 50 21.45 -1.77 8.06
CA GLY A 50 22.38 -1.72 6.95
C GLY A 50 21.77 -2.16 5.61
N LYS A 51 22.63 -2.21 4.58
CA LYS A 51 22.24 -2.62 3.23
C LYS A 51 22.03 -4.12 3.17
N THR A 52 20.87 -4.55 2.69
CA THR A 52 20.58 -5.95 2.36
C THR A 52 20.64 -6.12 0.85
N PRO A 53 21.18 -7.24 0.34
CA PRO A 53 21.19 -7.50 -1.09
C PRO A 53 19.76 -7.62 -1.61
N ALA A 54 19.51 -7.10 -2.81
CA ALA A 54 18.24 -7.28 -3.47
C ALA A 54 18.01 -8.78 -3.75
N ASN A 55 16.76 -9.23 -3.57
CA ASN A 55 16.40 -10.59 -3.95
C ASN A 55 16.31 -10.68 -5.48
N ASN A 56 17.21 -11.44 -6.10
CA ASN A 56 17.24 -11.64 -7.54
C ASN A 56 16.02 -12.39 -8.11
N ALA A 57 15.14 -12.92 -7.26
CA ALA A 57 13.90 -13.56 -7.67
C ALA A 57 12.75 -12.57 -7.96
N ILE A 58 12.90 -11.28 -7.61
CA ILE A 58 11.85 -10.28 -7.78
C ILE A 58 12.22 -9.32 -8.91
N PHE A 59 11.39 -9.29 -9.95
CA PHE A 59 11.53 -8.36 -11.06
C PHE A 59 10.43 -7.29 -10.98
N LEU A 60 10.85 -6.01 -10.95
CA LEU A 60 9.93 -4.88 -10.97
C LEU A 60 9.78 -4.37 -12.40
N VAL A 61 8.56 -4.49 -12.93
CA VAL A 61 8.19 -3.87 -14.21
C VAL A 61 7.53 -2.52 -13.89
N LYS A 62 8.24 -1.44 -14.16
CA LYS A 62 7.77 -0.09 -13.83
C LYS A 62 6.98 0.50 -15.00
N GLN A 63 5.86 1.14 -14.68
CA GLN A 63 5.10 1.97 -15.62
C GLN A 63 5.20 3.42 -15.12
N ASP A 64 5.89 4.27 -15.87
CA ASP A 64 6.26 5.62 -15.43
C ASP A 64 6.05 6.68 -16.53
N GLU A 65 6.44 7.92 -16.25
CA GLU A 65 6.32 9.04 -17.18
C GLU A 65 7.05 8.79 -18.50
N ALA A 66 8.25 8.20 -18.46
CA ALA A 66 8.98 7.81 -19.67
C ALA A 66 8.21 6.80 -20.52
N SER A 67 7.48 5.88 -19.88
CA SER A 67 6.57 4.95 -20.56
C SER A 67 5.40 5.69 -21.21
N THR A 68 4.84 6.69 -20.53
CA THR A 68 3.76 7.55 -21.07
C THR A 68 4.22 8.32 -22.30
N ASP A 69 5.40 8.93 -22.25
CA ASP A 69 5.98 9.69 -23.35
C ASP A 69 6.27 8.80 -24.56
N PHE A 70 6.81 7.60 -24.31
CA PHE A 70 7.14 6.66 -25.39
C PHE A 70 5.89 6.12 -26.11
N TYR A 71 4.86 5.74 -25.35
CA TYR A 71 3.63 5.19 -25.93
C TYR A 71 2.60 6.25 -26.31
N ASN A 72 2.80 7.51 -25.89
CA ASN A 72 1.84 8.60 -26.00
C ASN A 72 0.45 8.23 -25.42
N VAL A 73 0.44 7.52 -24.29
CA VAL A 73 -0.79 7.08 -23.59
C VAL A 73 -0.60 7.32 -22.10
N ARG A 74 -1.54 8.05 -21.48
CA ARG A 74 -1.54 8.33 -20.03
C ARG A 74 -1.60 7.02 -19.26
N LEU A 75 -0.86 6.89 -18.16
CA LEU A 75 -0.81 5.67 -17.36
C LEU A 75 -2.19 5.05 -17.05
N SER A 76 -3.18 5.88 -16.73
CA SER A 76 -4.56 5.45 -16.40
C SER A 76 -5.33 4.84 -17.57
N ASP A 77 -4.92 5.17 -18.80
CA ASP A 77 -5.66 4.92 -20.03
C ASP A 77 -5.04 3.78 -20.85
N TRP A 78 -4.10 3.04 -20.26
CA TRP A 78 -3.47 1.90 -20.92
C TRP A 78 -4.51 0.82 -21.23
N PRO A 79 -4.60 0.35 -22.49
CA PRO A 79 -5.57 -0.66 -22.86
C PRO A 79 -5.26 -1.98 -22.17
N ARG A 80 -6.31 -2.69 -21.75
CA ARG A 80 -6.21 -3.98 -21.05
C ARG A 80 -5.47 -5.04 -21.86
N SER A 81 -5.51 -4.95 -23.18
CA SER A 81 -4.76 -5.78 -24.11
C SER A 81 -3.23 -5.65 -23.93
N TYR A 82 -2.73 -4.52 -23.42
CA TYR A 82 -1.30 -4.36 -23.09
C TYR A 82 -0.96 -5.20 -21.86
N HIS A 83 -1.77 -5.11 -20.80
CA HIS A 83 -1.62 -5.94 -19.61
C HIS A 83 -1.79 -7.43 -19.94
N ALA A 84 -2.74 -7.79 -20.81
CA ALA A 84 -2.94 -9.16 -21.28
C ALA A 84 -1.70 -9.72 -22.01
N ARG A 85 -1.06 -8.92 -22.87
CA ARG A 85 0.18 -9.31 -23.53
C ARG A 85 1.34 -9.43 -22.55
N LEU A 86 1.41 -8.56 -21.54
CA LEU A 86 2.42 -8.64 -20.49
C LEU A 86 2.28 -9.95 -19.70
N VAL A 87 1.07 -10.29 -19.24
CA VAL A 87 0.80 -11.54 -18.52
C VAL A 87 1.25 -12.75 -19.34
N ARG A 88 0.82 -12.84 -20.61
CA ARG A 88 1.21 -13.96 -21.48
C ARG A 88 2.72 -14.07 -21.67
N LYS A 89 3.42 -12.94 -21.83
CA LYS A 89 4.89 -12.94 -21.98
C LYS A 89 5.60 -13.38 -20.70
N LEU A 90 5.16 -12.88 -19.54
CA LEU A 90 5.77 -13.22 -18.25
C LEU A 90 5.51 -14.69 -17.88
N SER A 91 4.27 -15.16 -18.04
CA SER A 91 3.91 -16.56 -17.82
C SER A 91 4.68 -17.48 -18.77
N GLY A 92 4.73 -17.15 -20.07
CA GLY A 92 5.52 -17.90 -21.06
C GLY A 92 7.03 -17.86 -20.83
N ALA A 93 7.54 -16.86 -20.11
CA ALA A 93 8.94 -16.77 -19.69
C ALA A 93 9.23 -17.54 -18.38
N GLY A 94 8.23 -18.19 -17.78
CA GLY A 94 8.38 -18.97 -16.56
C GLY A 94 8.32 -18.16 -15.27
N ALA A 95 7.64 -17.00 -15.26
CA ALA A 95 7.39 -16.28 -14.01
C ALA A 95 6.51 -17.13 -13.10
N ASP A 96 6.96 -17.40 -11.87
CA ASP A 96 6.20 -18.17 -10.88
C ASP A 96 4.93 -17.43 -10.42
N LEU A 97 5.02 -16.10 -10.31
CA LEU A 97 3.94 -15.23 -9.84
C LEU A 97 3.98 -13.87 -10.56
N ILE A 98 2.82 -13.34 -10.92
CA ILE A 98 2.66 -12.03 -11.54
C ILE A 98 1.75 -11.19 -10.63
N VAL A 99 2.29 -10.10 -10.08
CA VAL A 99 1.54 -9.22 -9.17
C VAL A 99 1.35 -7.86 -9.82
N PHE A 100 0.10 -7.40 -9.92
CA PHE A 100 -0.21 -6.05 -10.40
C PHE A 100 -0.51 -5.11 -9.25
N ASP A 101 0.32 -4.08 -9.09
CA ASP A 101 0.02 -2.90 -8.28
C ASP A 101 -0.64 -1.83 -9.16
N TYR A 102 -1.88 -2.10 -9.59
CA TYR A 102 -2.63 -1.24 -10.50
C TYR A 102 -4.14 -1.34 -10.24
N ASP A 103 -4.85 -0.22 -10.41
CA ASP A 103 -6.29 -0.13 -10.17
C ASP A 103 -7.10 -0.71 -11.35
N PHE A 104 -7.68 -1.89 -11.13
CA PHE A 104 -8.58 -2.56 -12.06
C PHE A 104 -10.06 -2.51 -11.64
N SER A 105 -10.43 -1.59 -10.74
CA SER A 105 -11.79 -1.51 -10.21
C SER A 105 -12.82 -0.94 -11.18
N ARG A 106 -12.36 -0.27 -12.24
CA ARG A 106 -13.23 0.33 -13.25
C ARG A 106 -13.22 -0.49 -14.55
N PRO A 107 -14.40 -0.85 -15.09
CA PRO A 107 -14.49 -1.50 -16.39
C PRO A 107 -14.07 -0.54 -17.50
N THR A 108 -13.63 -1.12 -18.62
CA THR A 108 -13.28 -0.38 -19.84
C THR A 108 -14.25 -0.76 -20.97
N THR A 109 -13.77 -1.31 -22.08
CA THR A 109 -14.64 -1.94 -23.09
C THR A 109 -14.72 -3.44 -22.84
N ILE A 110 -15.82 -4.06 -23.26
CA ILE A 110 -16.04 -5.51 -23.07
C ILE A 110 -14.92 -6.30 -23.75
N GLU A 111 -14.46 -5.87 -24.93
CA GLU A 111 -13.40 -6.54 -25.68
C GLU A 111 -12.07 -6.50 -24.93
N GLU A 112 -11.70 -5.33 -24.40
CA GLU A 112 -10.45 -5.11 -23.67
C GLU A 112 -10.46 -5.87 -22.33
N ASP A 113 -11.52 -5.73 -21.53
CA ASP A 113 -11.64 -6.46 -20.27
C ASP A 113 -11.67 -7.98 -20.52
N THR A 114 -12.39 -8.47 -21.53
CA THR A 114 -12.39 -9.91 -21.87
C THR A 114 -11.00 -10.41 -22.26
N ALA A 115 -10.24 -9.63 -23.02
CA ALA A 115 -8.89 -10.00 -23.44
C ALA A 115 -7.92 -10.14 -22.26
N PHE A 116 -8.08 -9.31 -21.23
CA PHE A 116 -7.27 -9.38 -20.01
C PHE A 116 -7.73 -10.47 -19.05
N ALA A 117 -9.03 -10.60 -18.82
CA ALA A 117 -9.62 -11.69 -18.03
C ALA A 117 -9.14 -13.07 -18.51
N ARG A 118 -9.18 -13.31 -19.83
CA ARG A 118 -8.66 -14.57 -20.42
C ARG A 118 -7.17 -14.76 -20.15
N ALA A 119 -6.36 -13.71 -20.31
CA ALA A 119 -4.92 -13.82 -20.05
C ALA A 119 -4.61 -14.15 -18.59
N ILE A 120 -5.37 -13.59 -17.64
CA ILE A 120 -5.24 -13.89 -16.21
C ILE A 120 -5.61 -15.36 -15.96
N ALA A 121 -6.78 -15.80 -16.43
CA ALA A 121 -7.24 -17.17 -16.26
C ALA A 121 -6.31 -18.21 -16.90
N ASP A 122 -5.80 -17.93 -18.11
CA ASP A 122 -4.87 -18.80 -18.82
C ASP A 122 -3.52 -18.92 -18.09
N ALA A 123 -3.05 -17.85 -17.46
CA ALA A 123 -1.79 -17.82 -16.72
C ALA A 123 -1.90 -18.52 -15.36
N GLY A 124 -3.05 -18.38 -14.67
CA GLY A 124 -3.34 -19.06 -13.40
C GLY A 124 -2.48 -18.63 -12.20
N ASN A 125 -1.60 -17.65 -12.37
CA ASN A 125 -0.64 -17.20 -11.36
C ASN A 125 -0.58 -15.67 -11.22
N VAL A 126 -1.72 -15.00 -11.42
CA VAL A 126 -1.84 -13.55 -11.32
C VAL A 126 -2.49 -13.14 -10.00
N ILE A 127 -1.91 -12.18 -9.29
CA ILE A 127 -2.51 -11.50 -8.14
C ILE A 127 -2.83 -10.06 -8.52
N LEU A 128 -4.04 -9.63 -8.18
CA LEU A 128 -4.53 -8.27 -8.43
C LEU A 128 -4.63 -7.51 -7.10
N ALA A 129 -4.46 -6.20 -7.14
CA ALA A 129 -4.48 -5.40 -5.91
C ALA A 129 -5.83 -4.69 -5.72
N ASN A 130 -6.34 -4.78 -4.49
CA ASN A 130 -7.47 -4.03 -3.98
C ASN A 130 -7.00 -2.67 -3.49
N ARG A 131 -7.74 -1.62 -3.82
CA ARG A 131 -7.41 -0.26 -3.41
C ARG A 131 -8.24 0.16 -2.20
N LEU A 132 -7.57 0.60 -1.13
CA LEU A 132 -8.24 1.24 0.00
C LEU A 132 -8.49 2.73 -0.34
N LEU A 133 -9.75 3.15 -0.31
CA LEU A 133 -10.13 4.54 -0.54
C LEU A 133 -10.05 5.35 0.77
N PRO A 134 -9.87 6.68 0.70
CA PRO A 134 -9.88 7.53 1.91
C PRO A 134 -11.17 7.46 2.73
N SER A 135 -12.29 7.02 2.11
CA SER A 135 -13.56 6.75 2.79
C SER A 135 -13.54 5.49 3.67
N GLY A 136 -12.51 4.65 3.56
CA GLY A 136 -12.45 3.31 4.15
C GLY A 136 -13.07 2.21 3.29
N GLU A 137 -13.64 2.55 2.14
CA GLU A 137 -14.17 1.59 1.18
C GLU A 137 -13.04 0.88 0.41
N ILE A 138 -13.27 -0.39 0.07
CA ILE A 138 -12.32 -1.19 -0.72
C ILE A 138 -12.82 -1.23 -2.17
N ALA A 139 -12.07 -0.63 -3.07
CA ALA A 139 -12.27 -0.76 -4.51
C ALA A 139 -11.56 -2.03 -5.00
N GLN A 140 -12.36 -3.06 -5.26
CA GLN A 140 -11.89 -4.35 -5.78
C GLN A 140 -11.79 -4.32 -7.31
N PRO A 141 -10.90 -5.11 -7.92
CA PRO A 141 -10.93 -5.38 -9.35
C PRO A 141 -12.30 -5.85 -9.80
N ILE A 142 -12.66 -5.59 -11.05
CA ILE A 142 -13.95 -6.08 -11.58
C ILE A 142 -14.04 -7.61 -11.51
N PRO A 143 -15.23 -8.19 -11.31
CA PRO A 143 -15.40 -9.64 -11.11
C PRO A 143 -14.80 -10.51 -12.23
N ALA A 144 -14.84 -10.01 -13.47
CA ALA A 144 -14.26 -10.71 -14.62
C ALA A 144 -12.76 -11.02 -14.46
N PHE A 145 -12.03 -10.27 -13.63
CA PHE A 145 -10.61 -10.50 -13.39
C PHE A 145 -10.34 -11.35 -12.15
N THR A 146 -11.16 -11.19 -11.10
CA THR A 146 -10.99 -11.93 -9.85
C THR A 146 -11.35 -13.42 -10.01
N ASP A 147 -12.33 -13.75 -10.87
CA ASP A 147 -12.71 -15.14 -11.14
C ASP A 147 -11.56 -15.99 -11.72
N GLY A 148 -10.60 -15.36 -12.40
CA GLY A 148 -9.43 -16.01 -13.01
C GLY A 148 -8.11 -15.76 -12.28
N SER A 149 -8.10 -14.95 -11.21
CA SER A 149 -6.88 -14.62 -10.49
C SER A 149 -6.54 -15.71 -9.45
N LEU A 150 -5.26 -15.79 -9.08
CA LEU A 150 -4.81 -16.66 -7.99
C LEU A 150 -5.22 -16.11 -6.62
N GLY A 151 -5.40 -14.79 -6.52
CA GLY A 151 -5.82 -14.11 -5.31
C GLY A 151 -5.74 -12.59 -5.43
N GLU A 152 -5.96 -11.94 -4.30
CA GLU A 152 -6.01 -10.49 -4.18
C GLU A 152 -5.06 -9.98 -3.10
N GLY A 153 -4.39 -8.86 -3.36
CA GLY A 153 -3.58 -8.10 -2.41
C GLY A 153 -4.24 -6.77 -2.04
N PHE A 154 -3.59 -5.98 -1.18
CA PHE A 154 -4.03 -4.62 -0.86
C PHE A 154 -2.91 -3.64 -1.19
N PHE A 155 -3.27 -2.50 -1.77
CA PHE A 155 -2.40 -1.35 -1.86
C PHE A 155 -3.12 -0.11 -1.35
N ASP A 156 -2.35 0.72 -0.65
CA ASP A 156 -2.80 2.01 -0.18
C ASP A 156 -2.15 3.10 -1.01
N THR A 157 -2.92 4.13 -1.34
CA THR A 157 -2.45 5.31 -2.09
C THR A 157 -2.40 6.57 -1.24
N VAL A 158 -2.62 6.46 0.09
CA VAL A 158 -2.51 7.59 1.04
C VAL A 158 -1.09 8.11 1.21
#